data_AF-A0A5S4WG59-F1
#
_entry.id   AF-A0A5S4WG59-F1
#
_cell.length_a   1.000
_cell.length_b   1.000
_cell.length_c   1.000
_cell.angle_alpha   90.00
_cell.angle_beta   90.00
_cell.angle_gamma   90.00
#
_symmetry.space_group_name_H-M   'P 1'
#
loop_
_entity.id
_entity.type
_entity.pdbx_description
1 polymer ?
#
loop_
_entity_poly.entity_id
_entity_poly.type
_entity_poly.pdbx_seq_one_letter_code
_entity_poly.pdbx_strand_id
1 'polypeptide(L)'
;MRRIAFVKAWIFATALLASVPARAEIRIIQSPGGEVGPFLDLFEKVRESGDRVVIDGPCLSACTLVLSIVPRERICVTKRAVLGFHAARSVDRRGLFYAEPEASEAVLAAYPGPVRDWISRRGGLTSRLLLLKGRDLAAIYPRCR
;
A
#
# COMPACT_ATOMS: atom_id res chain seq x y z
N MET A 1 -66.59 -11.25 39.30
CA MET A 1 -65.33 -10.48 39.54
C MET A 1 -64.30 -10.93 38.51
N ARG A 2 -63.97 -10.08 37.52
CA ARG A 2 -63.05 -10.38 36.42
C ARG A 2 -61.60 -10.31 36.92
N ARG A 3 -60.87 -11.43 36.85
CA ARG A 3 -59.41 -11.44 37.08
C ARG A 3 -58.73 -10.90 35.82
N ILE A 4 -58.22 -9.68 35.90
CA ILE A 4 -57.42 -9.07 34.82
C ILE A 4 -56.01 -9.65 34.94
N ALA A 5 -55.61 -10.43 33.94
CA ALA A 5 -54.26 -10.96 33.82
C ALA A 5 -53.31 -9.84 33.37
N PHE A 6 -52.38 -9.44 34.23
CA PHE A 6 -51.28 -8.56 33.86
C PHE A 6 -50.17 -9.38 33.21
N VAL A 7 -50.21 -9.51 31.88
CA VAL A 7 -49.07 -10.00 31.11
C VAL A 7 -48.04 -8.87 31.07
N LYS A 8 -46.98 -9.00 31.85
CA LYS A 8 -45.80 -8.12 31.76
C LYS A 8 -45.09 -8.40 30.44
N ALA A 9 -45.28 -7.52 29.45
CA ALA A 9 -44.54 -7.57 28.21
C ALA A 9 -43.08 -7.16 28.48
N TRP A 10 -42.16 -8.12 28.38
CA TRP A 10 -40.73 -7.85 28.41
C TRP A 10 -40.29 -7.42 27.01
N ILE A 11 -39.96 -6.14 26.84
CA ILE A 11 -39.34 -5.64 25.62
C ILE A 11 -37.86 -6.04 25.67
N PHE A 12 -37.49 -7.11 24.99
CA PHE A 12 -36.09 -7.41 24.69
C PHE A 12 -35.61 -6.42 23.62
N ALA A 13 -34.85 -5.40 24.03
CA ALA A 13 -34.13 -4.54 23.11
C ALA A 13 -32.96 -5.36 22.50
N THR A 14 -33.17 -5.93 21.32
CA THR A 14 -32.11 -6.56 20.53
C THR A 14 -31.13 -5.48 20.08
N ALA A 15 -30.00 -5.37 20.76
CA ALA A 15 -28.88 -4.55 20.31
C ALA A 15 -28.37 -5.13 18.98
N LEU A 16 -28.65 -4.44 17.87
CA LEU A 16 -28.01 -4.70 16.58
C LEU A 16 -26.50 -4.40 16.73
N LEU A 17 -25.72 -5.44 17.02
CA LEU A 17 -24.27 -5.41 16.82
C LEU A 17 -24.03 -5.24 15.32
N ALA A 18 -23.78 -4.00 14.89
CA ALA A 18 -23.29 -3.75 13.54
C ALA A 18 -21.95 -4.49 13.37
N SER A 19 -21.95 -5.57 12.59
CA SER A 19 -20.75 -6.29 12.21
C SER A 19 -19.89 -5.37 11.34
N VAL A 20 -18.86 -4.77 11.93
CA VAL A 20 -17.86 -4.03 11.17
C VAL A 20 -17.18 -5.05 10.25
N PRO A 21 -17.22 -4.89 8.91
CA PRO A 21 -16.57 -5.85 8.04
C PRO A 21 -15.07 -5.87 8.34
N ALA A 22 -14.57 -7.04 8.75
CA ALA A 22 -13.15 -7.27 8.92
C ALA A 22 -12.51 -7.27 7.53
N ARG A 23 -11.84 -6.18 7.17
CA ARG A 23 -11.05 -6.12 5.92
C ARG A 23 -9.85 -7.03 6.05
N ALA A 24 -9.58 -7.82 5.00
CA ALA A 24 -8.37 -8.63 4.96
C ALA A 24 -7.14 -7.72 4.83
N GLU A 25 -5.99 -8.29 5.18
CA GLU A 25 -4.70 -7.63 5.11
C GLU A 25 -3.80 -8.39 4.15
N ILE A 26 -3.21 -7.66 3.21
CA ILE A 26 -2.13 -8.15 2.37
C ILE A 26 -0.82 -7.66 2.96
N ARG A 27 0.08 -8.59 3.29
CA ARG A 27 1.35 -8.28 3.93
C ARG A 27 2.51 -8.51 2.96
N ILE A 28 3.22 -7.43 2.62
CA ILE A 28 4.43 -7.46 1.80
C ILE A 28 5.62 -7.68 2.74
N ILE A 29 6.09 -8.92 2.81
CA ILE A 29 7.23 -9.32 3.65
C ILE A 29 8.55 -9.06 2.92
N GLN A 30 8.61 -9.35 1.63
CA GLN A 30 9.77 -9.07 0.79
C GLN A 30 9.35 -9.09 -0.68
N SER A 31 9.79 -8.09 -1.45
CA SER A 31 9.69 -8.10 -2.90
C SER A 31 10.84 -7.28 -3.52
N PRO A 32 11.66 -7.88 -4.39
CA PRO A 32 12.68 -7.15 -5.14
C PRO A 32 12.10 -6.30 -6.28
N GLY A 33 10.78 -6.41 -6.52
CA GLY A 33 10.12 -5.88 -7.72
C GLY A 33 10.20 -6.86 -8.89
N GLY A 34 10.15 -6.33 -10.11
CA GLY A 34 10.08 -7.12 -11.34
C GLY A 34 9.46 -6.31 -12.47
N GLU A 35 8.82 -7.01 -13.40
CA GLU A 35 8.07 -6.37 -14.48
C GLU A 35 6.93 -5.52 -13.94
N VAL A 36 6.72 -4.34 -14.52
CA VAL A 36 5.74 -3.36 -14.03
C VAL A 36 4.31 -3.89 -14.17
N GLY A 37 3.95 -4.47 -15.31
CA GLY A 37 2.58 -4.91 -15.64
C GLY A 37 1.94 -5.80 -14.56
N PRO A 38 2.58 -6.92 -14.16
CA PRO A 38 2.05 -7.78 -13.09
C PRO A 38 1.82 -7.07 -11.75
N PHE A 39 2.63 -6.06 -11.40
CA PHE A 39 2.42 -5.29 -10.17
C PHE A 39 1.26 -4.30 -10.30
N LEU A 40 1.05 -3.71 -11.48
CA LEU A 40 -0.14 -2.88 -11.75
C LEU A 40 -1.41 -3.72 -11.56
N ASP A 41 -1.49 -4.87 -12.23
CA ASP A 41 -2.65 -5.78 -12.14
C ASP A 41 -2.90 -6.26 -10.72
N LEU A 42 -1.82 -6.60 -10.00
CA LEU A 42 -1.91 -7.02 -8.61
C LEU A 42 -2.49 -5.91 -7.73
N PHE A 43 -1.90 -4.72 -7.76
CA PHE A 43 -2.31 -3.65 -6.85
C PHE A 43 -3.64 -3.02 -7.23
N GLU A 44 -4.06 -3.08 -8.49
CA GLU A 44 -5.42 -2.74 -8.89
C GLU A 44 -6.44 -3.67 -8.24
N LYS A 45 -6.19 -5.00 -8.26
CA LYS A 45 -7.06 -5.96 -7.54
C LYS A 45 -7.10 -5.69 -6.02
N VAL A 46 -5.95 -5.34 -5.42
CA VAL A 46 -5.89 -4.93 -3.99
C VAL A 46 -6.66 -3.63 -3.74
N ARG A 47 -6.58 -2.68 -4.67
CA ARG A 47 -7.34 -1.43 -4.59
C ARG A 47 -8.83 -1.73 -4.63
N GLU A 48 -9.27 -2.56 -5.56
CA GLU A 48 -10.69 -2.94 -5.77
C GLU A 48 -11.26 -3.78 -4.62
N SER A 49 -10.48 -4.71 -4.05
CA SER A 49 -10.95 -5.54 -2.93
C SER A 49 -11.23 -4.72 -1.66
N GLY A 50 -10.63 -3.53 -1.54
CA GLY A 50 -10.75 -2.70 -0.35
C GLY A 50 -9.83 -3.16 0.79
N ASP A 51 -8.97 -4.16 0.57
CA ASP A 51 -8.05 -4.68 1.58
C ASP A 51 -7.01 -3.64 2.00
N ARG A 52 -6.45 -3.84 3.19
CA ARG A 52 -5.32 -3.05 3.69
C ARG A 52 -4.01 -3.67 3.27
N VAL A 53 -2.98 -2.84 3.08
CA VAL A 53 -1.62 -3.29 2.81
C VAL A 53 -0.73 -2.97 3.99
N VAL A 54 0.00 -4.00 4.44
CA VAL A 54 1.06 -3.87 5.43
C VAL A 54 2.40 -4.13 4.77
N ILE A 55 3.25 -3.10 4.75
CA ILE A 55 4.63 -3.23 4.28
C ILE A 55 5.49 -3.61 5.48
N ASP A 56 5.97 -4.85 5.49
CA ASP A 56 6.65 -5.48 6.63
C ASP A 56 8.06 -6.00 6.28
N GLY A 57 8.67 -5.36 5.28
CA GLY A 57 10.03 -5.66 4.84
C GLY A 57 10.38 -4.91 3.56
N PRO A 58 11.39 -5.36 2.80
CA PRO A 58 11.79 -4.72 1.56
C PRO A 58 10.68 -4.79 0.49
N CYS A 59 10.37 -3.65 -0.11
CA CYS A 59 9.51 -3.50 -1.27
C CYS A 59 10.21 -2.57 -2.25
N LEU A 60 10.87 -3.16 -3.26
CA LEU A 60 11.77 -2.45 -4.16
C LEU A 60 11.17 -2.34 -5.57
N SER A 61 11.62 -1.34 -6.32
CA SER A 61 11.31 -1.21 -7.75
C SER A 61 9.79 -1.23 -7.99
N ALA A 62 9.30 -2.05 -8.93
CA ALA A 62 7.87 -2.18 -9.24
C ALA A 62 6.96 -2.48 -8.03
N CYS A 63 7.46 -3.11 -6.96
CA CYS A 63 6.66 -3.30 -5.75
C CYS A 63 6.16 -1.98 -5.16
N THR A 64 6.96 -0.91 -5.27
CA THR A 64 6.60 0.41 -4.73
C THR A 64 5.42 1.06 -5.46
N LEU A 65 4.96 0.54 -6.60
CA LEU A 65 3.76 1.02 -7.28
C LEU A 65 2.49 0.87 -6.42
N VAL A 66 2.54 0.02 -5.39
CA VAL A 66 1.50 -0.04 -4.35
C VAL A 66 1.18 1.34 -3.76
N LEU A 67 2.18 2.23 -3.66
CA LEU A 67 2.04 3.56 -3.09
C LEU A 67 1.24 4.51 -3.99
N SER A 68 1.24 4.26 -5.30
CA SER A 68 0.52 5.05 -6.31
C SER A 68 -0.90 4.52 -6.55
N ILE A 69 -1.12 3.22 -6.33
CA ILE A 69 -2.36 2.53 -6.68
C ILE A 69 -3.28 2.35 -5.46
N VAL A 70 -2.74 1.89 -4.32
CA VAL A 70 -3.54 1.67 -3.12
C VAL A 70 -3.66 2.99 -2.33
N PRO A 71 -4.88 3.42 -1.94
CA PRO A 71 -5.08 4.63 -1.14
C PRO A 71 -4.22 4.62 0.12
N ARG A 72 -3.54 5.74 0.37
CA ARG A 72 -2.54 5.87 1.44
C ARG A 72 -3.10 5.49 2.81
N GLU A 73 -4.34 5.81 3.11
CA GLU A 73 -5.04 5.50 4.36
C GLU A 73 -5.23 3.98 4.60
N ARG A 74 -5.07 3.17 3.56
CA ARG A 74 -5.09 1.70 3.64
C ARG A 74 -3.69 1.08 3.71
N ILE A 75 -2.63 1.89 3.66
CA ILE A 75 -1.25 1.42 3.76
C ILE A 75 -0.68 1.79 5.13
N CYS A 76 -0.11 0.82 5.82
CA CYS A 76 0.75 1.08 6.97
C CYS A 76 2.07 0.33 6.87
N VAL A 77 3.06 0.78 7.64
CA VAL A 77 4.43 0.26 7.59
C VAL A 77 4.87 -0.26 8.94
N THR A 78 5.67 -1.34 8.96
CA THR A 78 6.32 -1.81 10.18
C THR A 78 7.74 -1.26 10.31
N LYS A 79 8.43 -1.56 11.43
CA LYS A 79 9.84 -1.22 11.62
C LYS A 79 10.79 -1.90 10.61
N ARG A 80 10.33 -2.96 9.93
CA ARG A 80 11.09 -3.71 8.93
C ARG A 80 10.97 -3.13 7.52
N ALA A 81 9.99 -2.25 7.30
CA ALA A 81 9.69 -1.71 5.99
C ALA A 81 10.88 -0.94 5.39
N VAL A 82 11.20 -1.25 4.14
CA VAL A 82 12.17 -0.52 3.32
C VAL A 82 11.59 -0.36 1.92
N LEU A 83 11.45 0.88 1.47
CA LEU A 83 11.00 1.18 0.11
C LEU A 83 12.20 1.51 -0.77
N GLY A 84 12.33 0.84 -1.91
CA GLY A 84 13.45 1.00 -2.83
C GLY A 84 13.04 1.63 -4.15
N PHE A 85 13.63 2.79 -4.48
CA PHE A 85 13.32 3.54 -5.69
C PHE A 85 14.53 3.65 -6.59
N HIS A 86 14.33 3.49 -7.90
CA HIS A 86 15.34 3.71 -8.94
C HIS A 86 14.64 4.06 -10.26
N ALA A 87 15.39 4.50 -11.27
CA ALA A 87 14.89 4.78 -12.61
C ALA A 87 14.33 3.52 -13.29
N ALA A 88 13.23 3.67 -14.02
CA ALA A 88 12.69 2.60 -14.83
C ALA A 88 13.75 2.12 -15.84
N ARG A 89 13.76 0.80 -16.05
CA ARG A 89 14.68 0.14 -16.95
C ARG A 89 14.01 -1.08 -17.56
N SER A 90 14.36 -1.37 -18.79
CA SER A 90 13.90 -2.53 -19.54
C SER A 90 15.07 -3.45 -19.87
N VAL A 91 14.76 -4.66 -20.33
CA VAL A 91 15.75 -5.67 -20.73
C VAL A 91 15.59 -5.90 -22.23
N ASP A 92 16.67 -5.79 -22.99
CA ASP A 92 16.66 -6.11 -24.43
C ASP A 92 16.65 -7.63 -24.68
N ARG A 93 16.54 -8.04 -25.95
CA ARG A 93 16.54 -9.48 -26.33
C ARG A 93 17.82 -10.23 -25.95
N ARG A 94 18.90 -9.51 -25.62
CA ARG A 94 20.21 -10.06 -25.22
C ARG A 94 20.38 -10.08 -23.70
N GLY A 95 19.37 -9.66 -22.93
CA GLY A 95 19.43 -9.62 -21.48
C GLY A 95 20.10 -8.35 -20.92
N LEU A 96 20.38 -7.35 -21.76
CA LEU A 96 21.02 -6.11 -21.31
C LEU A 96 19.98 -5.10 -20.83
N PHE A 97 20.24 -4.52 -19.66
CA PHE A 97 19.40 -3.46 -19.12
C PHE A 97 19.67 -2.13 -19.82
N TYR A 98 18.62 -1.40 -20.16
CA TYR A 98 18.68 -0.01 -20.64
C TYR A 98 17.69 0.86 -19.88
N ALA A 99 17.99 2.15 -19.80
CA ALA A 99 17.16 3.12 -19.08
C ALA A 99 15.89 3.46 -19.87
N GLU A 100 14.82 3.76 -19.15
CA GLU A 100 13.54 4.22 -19.68
C GLU A 100 13.20 5.59 -19.07
N PRO A 101 13.71 6.70 -19.63
CA PRO A 101 13.57 8.04 -19.04
C PRO A 101 12.11 8.48 -18.90
N GLU A 102 11.32 8.33 -19.96
CA GLU A 102 9.91 8.73 -20.01
C GLU A 102 9.08 7.93 -18.99
N ALA A 103 9.35 6.63 -18.89
CA ALA A 103 8.71 5.78 -17.87
C ALA A 103 9.15 6.18 -16.46
N SER A 104 10.41 6.58 -16.27
CA SER A 104 10.91 7.06 -14.97
C SER A 104 10.20 8.34 -14.54
N GLU A 105 10.00 9.28 -15.45
CA GLU A 105 9.25 10.51 -15.20
C GLU A 105 7.78 10.23 -14.87
N ALA A 106 7.13 9.35 -15.64
CA ALA A 106 5.75 8.94 -15.39
C ALA A 106 5.59 8.26 -14.01
N VAL A 107 6.48 7.34 -13.64
CA VAL A 107 6.47 6.68 -12.33
C VAL A 107 6.70 7.71 -11.21
N LEU A 108 7.66 8.63 -11.36
CA LEU A 108 7.91 9.66 -10.37
C LEU A 108 6.70 10.58 -10.17
N ALA A 109 6.03 10.97 -11.26
CA ALA A 109 4.83 11.80 -11.23
C ALA A 109 3.67 11.09 -10.52
N ALA A 110 3.53 9.77 -10.69
CA ALA A 110 2.47 8.97 -10.09
C ALA A 110 2.61 8.76 -8.58
N TYR A 111 3.81 8.84 -8.02
CA TYR A 111 3.99 8.67 -6.57
C TYR A 111 3.29 9.77 -5.76
N PRO A 112 2.83 9.46 -4.53
CA PRO A 112 2.29 10.46 -3.61
C PRO A 112 3.27 11.61 -3.37
N GLY A 113 2.75 12.83 -3.23
CA GLY A 113 3.55 14.06 -3.08
C GLY A 113 4.73 13.94 -2.10
N PRO A 114 4.54 13.49 -0.85
CA PRO A 114 5.65 13.35 0.10
C PRO A 114 6.74 12.36 -0.32
N VAL A 115 6.39 11.31 -1.07
CA VAL A 115 7.34 10.32 -1.61
C VAL A 115 8.12 10.96 -2.77
N ARG A 116 7.42 11.60 -3.71
CA ARG A 116 8.02 12.33 -4.83
C ARG A 116 9.00 13.38 -4.32
N ASP A 117 8.59 14.21 -3.35
CA ASP A 117 9.45 15.24 -2.77
C ASP A 117 10.69 14.65 -2.08
N TRP A 118 10.53 13.51 -1.39
CA TRP A 118 11.66 12.81 -0.76
C TRP A 118 12.67 12.29 -1.78
N ILE A 119 12.18 11.78 -2.93
CA ILE A 119 13.00 11.30 -4.05
C ILE A 119 13.69 12.48 -4.75
N SER A 120 12.95 13.54 -5.11
CA SER A 120 13.48 14.71 -5.83
C SER A 120 14.58 15.42 -5.03
N ARG A 121 14.44 15.55 -3.70
CA ARG A 121 15.51 16.09 -2.83
C ARG A 121 16.79 15.26 -2.80
N ARG A 122 16.76 14.02 -3.32
CA ARG A 122 17.90 13.09 -3.38
C ARG A 122 18.43 12.90 -4.80
N GLY A 123 18.06 13.80 -5.72
CA GLY A 123 18.53 13.78 -7.11
C GLY A 123 17.64 13.01 -8.07
N GLY A 124 16.41 12.66 -7.67
CA GLY A 124 15.44 12.02 -8.56
C GLY A 124 15.65 10.51 -8.72
N LEU A 125 14.90 9.91 -9.65
CA LEU A 125 15.06 8.52 -10.02
C LEU A 125 16.27 8.37 -10.95
N THR A 126 17.27 7.62 -10.51
CA THR A 126 18.50 7.34 -11.27
C THR A 126 18.80 5.84 -11.23
N SER A 127 19.88 5.39 -11.86
CA SER A 127 20.35 4.00 -11.73
C SER A 127 20.73 3.62 -10.28
N ARG A 128 20.98 4.61 -9.41
CA ARG A 128 21.25 4.38 -7.99
C ARG A 128 19.95 4.06 -7.24
N LEU A 129 19.98 2.98 -6.47
CA LEU A 129 18.89 2.61 -5.57
C LEU A 129 18.82 3.57 -4.38
N LEU A 130 17.69 4.25 -4.22
CA LEU A 130 17.33 5.06 -3.06
C LEU A 130 16.49 4.22 -2.09
N LEU A 131 16.85 4.24 -0.81
CA LEU A 131 16.16 3.46 0.24
C LEU A 131 15.49 4.38 1.26
N LEU A 132 14.16 4.37 1.30
CA LEU A 132 13.34 5.06 2.29
C LEU A 132 12.93 4.09 3.40
N LYS A 133 13.34 4.38 4.64
CA LYS A 133 13.12 3.52 5.81
C LYS A 133 13.16 4.30 7.12
N GLY A 134 12.83 3.64 8.22
CA GLY A 134 13.00 4.20 9.56
C GLY A 134 12.17 5.45 9.80
N ARG A 135 12.80 6.51 10.31
CA ARG A 135 12.13 7.78 10.68
C ARG A 135 11.56 8.50 9.47
N ASP A 136 12.31 8.54 8.36
CA ASP A 136 11.85 9.16 7.12
C ASP A 136 10.58 8.49 6.59
N LEU A 137 10.55 7.16 6.59
CA LEU A 137 9.36 6.42 6.15
C LEU A 137 8.17 6.63 7.11
N ALA A 138 8.43 6.58 8.41
CA ALA A 138 7.40 6.81 9.43
C ALA A 138 6.85 8.25 9.44
N ALA A 139 7.57 9.21 8.86
CA ALA A 139 7.06 10.57 8.64
C ALA A 139 6.05 10.64 7.47
N ILE A 140 6.09 9.68 6.55
CA ILE A 140 5.26 9.66 5.34
C ILE A 140 4.09 8.68 5.46
N TYR A 141 4.26 7.52 6.09
CA TYR A 141 3.22 6.51 6.28
C TYR A 141 3.00 6.19 7.76
N PRO A 142 1.74 5.94 8.18
CA PRO A 142 1.46 5.54 9.55
C PRO A 142 2.08 4.18 9.86
N ARG A 143 2.48 4.00 11.12
CA ARG A 143 2.86 2.67 11.62
C ARG A 143 1.63 1.78 11.74
N CYS A 144 1.80 0.50 11.45
CA CYS A 144 0.77 -0.48 11.74
C CYS A 144 0.49 -0.56 13.24
N ARG A 145 -0.78 -0.72 13.61
CA ARG A 145 -1.25 -0.88 14.99
C ARG A 145 -1.36 -2.36 15.34
#